data_AF-A0A7Y3DSA7-F1
#
_entry.id   AF-A0A7Y3DSA7-F1
#
_cell.length_a   1.000
_cell.length_b   1.000
_cell.length_c   1.000
_cell.angle_alpha   90.00
_cell.angle_beta   90.00
_cell.angle_gamma   90.00
#
_symmetry.space_group_name_H-M   'P 1'
#
loop_
_entity.id
_entity.type
_entity.pdbx_description
1 polymer ?
#
loop_
_entity_poly.entity_id
_entity_poly.type
_entity_poly.pdbx_seq_one_letter_code
_entity_poly.pdbx_strand_id
1 'polypeptide(L)'
;MERKKTTKPIVRYHLRPQTGTAFSIQKDHIIRVIDVEGEQVSDLICFSRKDNREVLSSGRTIDYNEKIYFSTGDSLYSNRSNPMLTIIDDPVGKHDFLFAPCSQDMFRLTYGVTETHPNCLDNLANSLRPLGINTAHIVSAF
;
A
#
# COMPACT_ATOMS: atom_id res chain seq x y z
N MET A 1 -27.52 -10.74 11.52
CA MET A 1 -26.74 -9.71 10.83
C MET A 1 -26.14 -8.81 11.90
N GLU A 2 -24.95 -9.17 12.36
CA GLU A 2 -24.32 -8.57 13.54
C GLU A 2 -23.80 -7.16 13.18
N ARG A 3 -24.23 -6.14 13.92
CA ARG A 3 -23.82 -4.76 13.67
C ARG A 3 -22.30 -4.67 13.88
N LYS A 4 -21.52 -4.49 12.81
CA LYS A 4 -20.09 -4.17 12.88
C LYS A 4 -19.94 -2.99 13.86
N LYS A 5 -19.27 -3.21 15.00
CA LYS A 5 -18.98 -2.17 15.98
C LYS A 5 -18.32 -1.00 15.25
N THR A 6 -18.94 0.16 15.27
CA THR A 6 -18.41 1.38 14.67
C THR A 6 -17.23 1.87 15.51
N THR A 7 -16.02 1.49 15.12
CA THR A 7 -14.79 2.05 15.68
C THR A 7 -14.68 3.52 15.27
N LYS A 8 -14.64 4.41 16.26
CA LYS A 8 -14.42 5.84 16.03
C LYS A 8 -12.99 6.05 15.51
N PRO A 9 -12.80 6.77 14.38
CA PRO A 9 -11.47 7.00 13.85
C PRO A 9 -10.66 7.89 14.79
N ILE A 10 -9.40 7.50 15.05
CA ILE A 10 -8.44 8.29 15.82
C ILE A 10 -7.93 9.47 14.99
N VAL A 11 -7.74 9.25 13.69
CA VAL A 11 -7.30 10.25 12.71
C VAL A 11 -7.94 9.97 11.36
N ARG A 12 -8.10 11.01 10.53
CA ARG A 12 -8.53 10.91 9.13
C ARG A 12 -7.63 11.74 8.25
N TYR A 13 -7.26 11.18 7.11
CA TYR A 13 -6.55 11.87 6.04
C TYR A 13 -7.43 11.85 4.80
N HIS A 14 -7.51 12.99 4.12
CA HIS A 14 -8.08 13.08 2.78
C HIS A 14 -6.93 13.39 1.82
N LEU A 15 -6.62 12.44 0.95
CA LEU A 15 -5.55 12.58 -0.02
C LEU A 15 -6.13 13.19 -1.28
N ARG A 16 -5.45 14.21 -1.81
CA ARG A 16 -5.80 14.73 -3.13
C ARG A 16 -5.32 13.75 -4.20
N PRO A 17 -5.93 13.76 -5.40
CA PRO A 17 -5.44 12.98 -6.53
C PRO A 17 -3.93 13.19 -6.72
N GLN A 18 -3.23 12.12 -7.11
CA GLN A 18 -1.80 12.14 -7.40
C GLN A 18 -0.91 12.58 -6.22
N THR A 19 -1.33 12.34 -4.98
CA THR A 19 -0.53 12.59 -3.77
C THR A 19 -0.37 11.35 -2.92
N GLY A 20 0.63 11.35 -2.03
CA GLY A 20 0.86 10.29 -1.05
C GLY A 20 0.87 10.83 0.38
N THR A 21 0.72 9.94 1.36
CA THR A 21 0.94 10.24 2.77
C THR A 21 1.64 9.08 3.46
N ALA A 22 2.24 9.34 4.61
CA ALA A 22 2.80 8.32 5.49
C ALA A 22 2.36 8.57 6.93
N PHE A 23 2.08 7.50 7.65
CA PHE A 23 1.74 7.56 9.06
C PHE A 23 2.18 6.27 9.76
N SER A 24 2.41 6.36 11.07
CA SER A 24 2.72 5.19 11.89
C SER A 24 1.44 4.56 12.45
N ILE A 25 1.38 3.24 12.43
CA ILE A 25 0.36 2.46 13.13
C ILE A 25 0.99 1.62 14.24
N GLN A 26 0.18 1.25 15.23
CA GLN A 26 0.54 0.27 16.24
C GLN A 26 -0.15 -1.05 15.93
N LYS A 27 0.30 -2.11 16.59
CA LYS A 27 -0.39 -3.40 16.54
C LYS A 27 -1.87 -3.20 16.93
N ASP A 28 -2.75 -3.91 16.24
CA ASP A 28 -4.21 -3.90 16.43
C ASP A 28 -4.92 -2.57 16.03
N HIS A 29 -4.18 -1.58 15.51
CA HIS A 29 -4.80 -0.45 14.81
C HIS A 29 -5.40 -0.90 13.47
N ILE A 30 -6.52 -0.28 13.12
CA ILE A 30 -7.21 -0.53 11.85
C ILE A 30 -6.93 0.64 10.90
N ILE A 31 -6.45 0.33 9.70
CA ILE A 31 -6.41 1.24 8.56
C ILE A 31 -7.66 0.97 7.72
N ARG A 32 -8.39 2.03 7.38
CA ARG A 32 -9.48 1.96 6.41
C ARG A 32 -9.16 2.91 5.26
N VAL A 33 -8.92 2.32 4.08
CA VAL A 33 -8.83 3.06 2.82
C VAL A 33 -10.23 3.15 2.25
N ILE A 34 -10.64 4.35 1.84
CA ILE A 34 -11.97 4.61 1.28
C ILE A 34 -11.74 5.36 -0.02
N ASP A 35 -12.18 4.75 -1.11
CA ASP A 35 -12.38 5.47 -2.36
C ASP A 35 -13.67 6.30 -2.24
N VAL A 36 -13.52 7.62 -2.16
CA VAL A 36 -14.62 8.54 -1.85
C VAL A 36 -15.50 8.79 -3.07
N GLU A 37 -14.88 8.86 -4.25
CA GLU A 37 -15.55 9.21 -5.51
C GLU A 37 -15.74 8.00 -6.44
N GLY A 38 -15.03 6.90 -6.18
CA GLY A 38 -15.05 5.71 -7.01
C GLY A 38 -13.93 5.73 -8.07
N GLU A 39 -13.64 4.54 -8.60
CA GLU A 39 -12.71 4.32 -9.72
C GLU A 39 -11.24 4.69 -9.45
N GLN A 40 -10.86 4.98 -8.20
CA GLN A 40 -9.49 5.33 -7.84
C GLN A 40 -8.72 4.11 -7.30
N VAL A 41 -7.58 3.82 -7.93
CA VAL A 41 -6.58 2.89 -7.39
C VAL A 41 -5.61 3.59 -6.43
N SER A 42 -5.04 2.87 -5.47
CA SER A 42 -4.06 3.41 -4.53
C SER A 42 -2.99 2.38 -4.25
N ASP A 43 -1.74 2.83 -4.24
CA ASP A 43 -0.59 2.01 -3.88
C ASP A 43 -0.35 2.08 -2.38
N LEU A 44 -0.11 0.92 -1.76
CA LEU A 44 0.20 0.76 -0.34
C LEU A 44 1.53 0.02 -0.17
N ILE A 45 2.37 0.58 0.70
CA ILE A 45 3.59 -0.08 1.20
C ILE A 45 3.63 0.02 2.72
N CYS A 46 4.32 -0.92 3.35
CA CYS A 46 4.45 -0.97 4.79
C CYS A 46 5.88 -1.36 5.19
N PHE A 47 6.43 -0.66 6.18
CA PHE A 47 7.75 -0.92 6.75
C PHE A 47 7.63 -1.16 8.25
N SER A 48 8.47 -2.05 8.77
CA SER A 48 8.59 -2.27 10.20
C SER A 48 9.22 -1.05 10.87
N ARG A 49 8.52 -0.47 11.85
CA ARG A 49 9.01 0.70 12.60
C ARG A 49 10.32 0.43 13.37
N LYS A 50 10.64 -0.85 13.63
CA LYS A 50 11.86 -1.26 14.34
C LYS A 50 13.06 -1.40 13.40
N ASP A 51 12.83 -1.73 12.13
CA ASP A 51 13.86 -1.98 11.14
C ASP A 51 13.29 -1.77 9.73
N ASN A 52 13.64 -0.66 9.09
CA ASN A 52 13.13 -0.30 7.75
C ASN A 52 13.62 -1.25 6.63
N ARG A 53 14.45 -2.25 6.95
CA ARG A 53 14.80 -3.34 6.03
C ARG A 53 13.77 -4.48 6.04
N GLU A 54 12.87 -4.49 7.02
CA GLU A 54 11.69 -5.34 7.03
C GLU A 54 10.53 -4.58 6.39
N VAL A 55 10.12 -5.03 5.21
CA VAL A 55 9.16 -4.36 4.33
C VAL A 55 8.14 -5.35 3.82
N LEU A 56 6.92 -4.87 3.54
CA LEU A 56 5.87 -5.64 2.89
C LEU A 56 6.38 -6.27 1.58
N SER A 57 6.07 -7.54 1.36
CA SER A 57 6.61 -8.35 0.27
C SER A 57 5.49 -9.02 -0.51
N SER A 58 5.40 -8.68 -1.80
CA SER A 58 4.49 -9.35 -2.73
C SER A 58 4.79 -10.83 -2.83
N GLY A 59 6.04 -11.21 -3.07
CA GLY A 59 6.45 -12.62 -3.23
C GLY A 59 6.04 -13.50 -2.05
N ARG A 60 6.37 -13.09 -0.82
CA ARG A 60 5.95 -13.84 0.38
C ARG A 60 4.44 -13.88 0.55
N THR A 61 3.75 -12.80 0.20
CA THR A 61 2.30 -12.73 0.29
C THR A 61 1.62 -13.67 -0.71
N ILE A 62 2.11 -13.72 -1.94
CA ILE A 62 1.62 -14.64 -2.98
C ILE A 62 1.91 -16.10 -2.57
N ASP A 63 3.14 -16.40 -2.13
CA ASP A 63 3.57 -17.74 -1.73
C ASP A 63 2.65 -18.32 -0.63
N TYR A 64 2.37 -17.55 0.42
CA TYR A 64 1.67 -18.07 1.60
C TYR A 64 0.15 -18.02 1.51
N ASN A 65 -0.42 -17.20 0.62
CA ASN A 65 -1.86 -17.21 0.36
C ASN A 65 -2.21 -18.05 -0.89
N GLU A 66 -1.20 -18.52 -1.65
CA GLU A 66 -1.33 -19.32 -2.88
C GLU A 66 -2.27 -18.72 -3.94
N LYS A 67 -2.30 -17.38 -4.04
CA LYS A 67 -3.14 -16.63 -4.98
C LYS A 67 -2.59 -15.25 -5.29
N ILE A 68 -3.16 -14.63 -6.33
CA ILE A 68 -2.73 -13.32 -6.85
C ILE A 68 -3.71 -12.18 -6.59
N TYR A 69 -4.94 -12.50 -6.15
CA TYR A 69 -5.91 -11.52 -5.70
C TYR A 69 -6.20 -11.71 -4.22
N PHE A 70 -6.17 -10.62 -3.48
CA PHE A 70 -6.29 -10.65 -2.02
C PHE A 70 -7.56 -9.93 -1.58
N SER A 71 -8.17 -10.45 -0.53
CA SER A 71 -9.40 -9.95 0.06
C SER A 71 -9.51 -10.35 1.53
N THR A 72 -10.70 -10.18 2.11
CA THR A 72 -10.99 -10.45 3.51
C THR A 72 -10.47 -11.83 3.96
N GLY A 73 -9.68 -11.83 5.03
CA GLY A 73 -9.04 -13.00 5.63
C GLY A 73 -7.57 -13.16 5.26
N ASP A 74 -7.10 -12.55 4.18
CA ASP A 74 -5.72 -12.72 3.72
C ASP A 74 -4.73 -11.91 4.56
N SER A 75 -3.56 -12.49 4.77
CA SER A 75 -2.45 -11.84 5.44
C SER A 75 -1.43 -11.34 4.43
N LEU A 76 -0.98 -10.10 4.59
CA LEU A 76 0.10 -9.50 3.83
C LEU A 76 1.39 -9.61 4.65
N TYR A 77 2.41 -10.21 4.04
CA TYR A 77 3.63 -10.62 4.73
C TYR A 77 4.80 -9.70 4.41
N SER A 78 5.72 -9.59 5.37
CA SER A 78 7.02 -8.96 5.14
C SER A 78 7.96 -9.85 4.33
N ASN A 79 9.06 -9.28 3.85
CA ASN A 79 10.19 -10.01 3.27
C ASN A 79 10.87 -10.99 4.25
N ARG A 80 10.55 -10.91 5.55
CA ARG A 80 11.00 -11.85 6.61
C ARG A 80 9.93 -12.86 7.02
N SER A 81 8.85 -12.96 6.24
CA SER A 81 7.75 -13.90 6.46
C SER A 81 6.95 -13.66 7.75
N ASN A 82 7.08 -12.48 8.36
CA ASN A 82 6.20 -12.05 9.45
C ASN A 82 4.92 -11.42 8.85
N PRO A 83 3.72 -11.78 9.35
CA PRO A 83 2.49 -11.06 9.01
C PRO A 83 2.60 -9.58 9.42
N MET A 84 2.33 -8.67 8.49
CA MET A 84 2.35 -7.22 8.75
C MET A 84 0.94 -6.64 8.84
N LEU A 85 0.07 -7.04 7.91
CA LEU A 85 -1.30 -6.57 7.80
C LEU A 85 -2.22 -7.75 7.52
N THR A 86 -3.48 -7.66 7.93
CA THR A 86 -4.54 -8.60 7.58
C THR A 86 -5.71 -7.82 7.02
N ILE A 87 -6.24 -8.26 5.89
CA ILE A 87 -7.44 -7.65 5.29
C ILE A 87 -8.64 -8.16 6.09
N ILE A 88 -9.26 -7.28 6.88
CA ILE A 88 -10.38 -7.67 7.77
C ILE A 88 -11.76 -7.38 7.17
N ASP A 89 -11.82 -6.54 6.14
CA ASP A 89 -13.05 -6.18 5.44
C ASP A 89 -12.72 -5.60 4.07
N ASP A 90 -13.25 -6.20 3.01
CA ASP A 90 -13.03 -5.77 1.63
C ASP A 90 -14.27 -6.09 0.78
N PRO A 91 -15.04 -5.06 0.36
CA PRO A 91 -16.18 -5.25 -0.52
C PRO A 91 -15.82 -5.30 -2.02
N VAL A 92 -14.56 -5.01 -2.40
CA VAL A 92 -14.10 -4.97 -3.79
C VAL A 92 -13.65 -6.35 -4.26
N GLY A 93 -12.86 -7.06 -3.45
CA GLY A 93 -12.47 -8.44 -3.68
C GLY A 93 -11.43 -8.67 -4.78
N LYS A 94 -10.80 -7.61 -5.30
CA LYS A 94 -9.93 -7.69 -6.48
C LYS A 94 -8.69 -6.78 -6.39
N HIS A 95 -7.98 -6.87 -5.27
CA HIS A 95 -6.70 -6.18 -5.05
C HIS A 95 -5.55 -7.08 -5.49
N ASP A 96 -4.60 -6.54 -6.24
CA ASP A 96 -3.40 -7.26 -6.66
C ASP A 96 -2.17 -6.83 -5.84
N PHE A 97 -1.08 -7.56 -6.00
CA PHE A 97 0.22 -7.18 -5.44
C PHE A 97 1.33 -7.53 -6.43
N LEU A 98 1.07 -7.37 -7.72
CA LEU A 98 1.91 -7.91 -8.79
C LEU A 98 2.89 -6.88 -9.34
N PHE A 99 2.53 -5.61 -9.32
CA PHE A 99 3.24 -4.58 -10.07
C PHE A 99 4.04 -3.63 -9.19
N ALA A 100 5.05 -3.02 -9.81
CA ALA A 100 5.72 -1.86 -9.26
C ALA A 100 4.78 -0.65 -9.30
N PRO A 101 4.91 0.30 -8.35
CA PRO A 101 4.20 1.57 -8.45
C PRO A 101 4.57 2.28 -9.76
N CYS A 102 3.64 3.06 -10.30
CA CYS A 102 3.93 3.86 -11.49
C CYS A 102 5.10 4.83 -11.21
N SER A 103 5.91 5.09 -12.24
CA SER A 103 7.12 5.90 -12.16
C SER A 103 7.27 6.75 -13.43
N GLN A 104 8.07 7.82 -13.36
CA GLN A 104 8.40 8.61 -14.54
C GLN A 104 8.99 7.75 -15.67
N ASP A 105 9.84 6.78 -15.33
CA ASP A 105 10.41 5.86 -16.31
C ASP A 105 9.37 4.95 -16.94
N MET A 106 8.40 4.44 -16.17
CA MET A 106 7.28 3.69 -16.73
C MET A 106 6.47 4.55 -17.70
N PHE A 107 6.13 5.79 -17.30
CA PHE A 107 5.42 6.73 -18.16
C PHE A 107 6.17 7.03 -19.47
N ARG A 108 7.49 7.22 -19.39
CA ARG A 108 8.35 7.44 -20.56
C ARG A 108 8.44 6.20 -21.46
N LEU A 109 8.67 5.02 -20.89
CA LEU A 109 8.92 3.80 -21.65
C LEU A 109 7.64 3.22 -22.26
N THR A 110 6.52 3.30 -21.54
CA THR A 110 5.25 2.65 -21.93
C THR A 110 4.33 3.61 -22.68
N TYR A 111 4.35 4.90 -22.33
CA TYR A 111 3.41 5.89 -22.89
C TYR A 111 4.09 7.05 -23.63
N GLY A 112 5.43 7.11 -23.67
CA GLY A 112 6.16 8.18 -24.36
C GLY A 112 6.09 9.55 -23.66
N VAL A 113 5.59 9.61 -22.42
CA VAL A 113 5.48 10.86 -21.64
C VAL A 113 6.86 11.23 -21.12
N THR A 114 7.41 12.36 -21.57
CA THR A 114 8.79 12.78 -21.27
C THR A 114 8.84 13.96 -20.31
N GLU A 115 7.76 14.73 -20.24
CA GLU A 115 7.49 15.74 -19.25
C GLU A 115 7.30 15.11 -17.86
N THR A 116 7.59 15.89 -16.82
CA THR A 116 7.40 15.45 -15.44
C THR A 116 5.92 15.13 -15.18
N HIS A 117 5.66 13.92 -14.71
CA HIS A 117 4.34 13.40 -14.42
C HIS A 117 4.27 12.89 -12.97
N PRO A 118 3.27 13.32 -12.18
CA PRO A 118 3.05 12.77 -10.84
C PRO A 118 2.92 11.25 -10.88
N ASN A 119 3.58 10.56 -9.96
CA ASN A 119 3.63 9.11 -9.96
C ASN A 119 3.71 8.54 -8.54
N CYS A 120 3.26 7.30 -8.36
CA CYS A 120 3.15 6.67 -7.05
C CYS A 120 4.52 6.43 -6.42
N LEU A 121 5.54 6.05 -7.19
CA LEU A 121 6.88 5.81 -6.67
C LEU A 121 7.44 7.04 -5.95
N ASP A 122 7.36 8.20 -6.60
CA ASP A 122 7.81 9.47 -6.02
C ASP A 122 6.92 9.91 -4.85
N ASN A 123 5.60 9.75 -4.97
CA ASN A 123 4.66 10.10 -3.91
C ASN A 123 4.92 9.32 -2.61
N LEU A 124 5.16 8.01 -2.73
CA LEU A 124 5.48 7.12 -1.62
C LEU A 124 6.85 7.47 -1.02
N ALA A 125 7.88 7.59 -1.87
CA ALA A 125 9.24 7.91 -1.43
C ALA A 125 9.32 9.28 -0.74
N ASN A 126 8.67 10.32 -1.28
CA ASN A 126 8.65 11.65 -0.68
C ASN A 126 7.97 11.64 0.69
N SER A 127 6.89 10.88 0.84
CA SER A 127 6.15 10.76 2.11
C SER A 127 6.97 10.04 3.19
N LEU A 128 7.82 9.08 2.81
CA LEU A 128 8.64 8.30 3.73
C LEU A 128 10.09 8.79 3.85
N ARG A 129 10.49 9.80 3.09
CA ARG A 129 11.83 10.40 3.12
C ARG A 129 12.32 10.77 4.52
N PRO A 130 11.49 11.32 5.44
CA PRO A 130 11.93 11.60 6.82
C PRO A 130 12.37 10.35 7.60
N LEU A 131 11.98 9.16 7.17
CA LEU A 131 12.36 7.88 7.77
C LEU A 131 13.58 7.24 7.05
N GLY A 132 14.22 7.95 6.12
CA GLY A 132 15.36 7.45 5.35
C GLY A 132 14.98 6.46 4.26
N ILE A 133 13.70 6.31 3.95
CA ILE A 133 13.20 5.45 2.88
C ILE A 133 13.12 6.27 1.59
N ASN A 134 13.62 5.69 0.51
CA ASN A 134 13.67 6.30 -0.83
C ASN A 134 13.18 5.30 -1.89
N THR A 135 13.18 5.72 -3.15
CA THR A 135 12.68 4.92 -4.29
C THR A 135 13.37 3.55 -4.42
N ALA A 136 14.64 3.41 -4.04
CA ALA A 136 15.34 2.12 -4.10
C ALA A 136 14.82 1.06 -3.12
N HIS A 137 14.03 1.47 -2.13
CA HIS A 137 13.41 0.56 -1.16
C HIS A 137 12.01 0.09 -1.60
N ILE A 138 11.46 0.67 -2.66
CA ILE A 138 10.08 0.45 -3.10
C ILE A 138 10.12 -0.35 -4.40
N VAL A 139 9.80 -1.64 -4.31
CA VAL A 139 9.89 -2.57 -5.44
C VAL A 139 8.52 -2.93 -5.99
N SER A 140 7.57 -3.24 -5.11
CA SER A 140 6.16 -3.49 -5.44
C SER A 140 5.27 -2.75 -4.45
N ALA A 141 4.03 -2.50 -4.85
CA ALA A 141 2.99 -1.93 -4.00
C ALA A 141 1.74 -2.80 -4.05
N PHE A 142 1.07 -2.90 -2.91
CA PHE A 142 -0.25 -3.53 -2.79
C PHE A 142 -1.34 -2.53 -3.18
#